data_AF-A0A8H6MWK5-F1
#
_entry.id   AF-A0A8H6MWK5-F1
#
_cell.length_a   1.000
_cell.length_b   1.000
_cell.length_c   1.000
_cell.angle_alpha   90.00
_cell.angle_beta   90.00
_cell.angle_gamma   90.00
#
_symmetry.space_group_name_H-M   'P 1'
#
loop_
_entity.id
_entity.type
_entity.pdbx_description
1 polymer ?
#
loop_
_entity_poly.entity_id
_entity_poly.type
_entity_poly.pdbx_seq_one_letter_code
_entity_poly.pdbx_strand_id
1 'polypeptide(L)'
;MSKPIYFWRETGYEGYLSQWWTSHPFTSHPSSSSSPITFKTAEHYMMHAKALLFSDPEVALSILKASHPRKVKSLGRCVKNFDEERWNEERERIVREGNLLKFRASDELRQKLLATGERELVEASPMDRIWGIGFSPERAPGSDRRRWGLNLLGKVLMEVRAILQEEEDERERIDRQKKSRKEKRREEKDEGRGEEASDSKDVRGES
;
A
#
# COMPACT_ATOMS: atom_id res chain seq x y z
N MET A 1 20.14 9.06 12.60
CA MET A 1 18.76 8.81 12.14
C MET A 1 18.53 9.66 10.89
N SER A 2 17.88 9.11 9.87
CA SER A 2 17.50 9.86 8.66
C SER A 2 16.42 10.90 9.01
N LYS A 3 16.39 12.02 8.28
CA LYS A 3 15.41 13.10 8.53
C LYS A 3 13.99 12.59 8.22
N PRO A 4 12.98 12.88 9.08
CA PRO A 4 11.59 12.56 8.78
C PRO A 4 11.09 13.20 7.48
N ILE A 5 10.14 12.54 6.83
CA ILE A 5 9.39 13.09 5.69
C ILE A 5 8.10 13.70 6.24
N TYR A 6 8.01 15.02 6.20
CA TYR A 6 6.79 15.75 6.54
C TYR A 6 5.97 15.94 5.27
N PHE A 7 4.74 15.45 5.28
CA PHE A 7 3.83 15.60 4.15
C PHE A 7 2.49 16.14 4.62
N TRP A 8 1.86 16.96 3.78
CA TRP A 8 0.53 17.49 4.00
C TRP A 8 -0.06 17.88 2.66
N ARG A 9 -1.34 17.54 2.46
CA ARG A 9 -2.08 17.70 1.19
C ARG A 9 -1.64 16.72 0.10
N GLU A 10 -2.48 16.64 -0.91
CA GLU A 10 -2.32 15.83 -2.11
C GLU A 10 -1.42 16.48 -3.18
N THR A 11 -0.93 17.69 -2.95
CA THR A 11 -0.07 18.42 -3.88
C THR A 11 1.41 18.30 -3.51
N GLY A 12 2.30 18.56 -4.46
CA GLY A 12 3.74 18.51 -4.24
C GLY A 12 4.33 17.10 -4.37
N TYR A 13 5.62 16.98 -4.06
CA TYR A 13 6.40 15.76 -4.30
C TYR A 13 5.93 14.58 -3.43
N GLU A 14 5.61 14.85 -2.16
CA GLU A 14 5.11 13.89 -1.18
C GLU A 14 3.59 13.71 -1.20
N GLY A 15 2.87 14.40 -2.10
CA GLY A 15 1.40 14.38 -2.15
C GLY A 15 0.81 12.97 -2.32
N TYR A 16 1.58 12.04 -2.87
CA TYR A 16 1.20 10.63 -3.01
C TYR A 16 1.02 9.90 -1.67
N LEU A 17 1.54 10.43 -0.56
CA LEU A 17 1.31 9.87 0.79
C LEU A 17 -0.07 10.25 1.35
N SER A 18 -0.68 11.32 0.83
CA SER A 18 -2.00 11.80 1.26
C SER A 18 -3.13 10.82 0.92
N GLN A 19 -4.13 10.76 1.81
CA GLN A 19 -5.41 10.06 1.56
C GLN A 19 -6.21 10.70 0.42
N TRP A 20 -5.86 11.92 0.02
CA TRP A 20 -6.57 12.72 -0.99
C TRP A 20 -5.92 12.66 -2.36
N TRP A 21 -4.84 11.89 -2.53
CA TRP A 21 -4.20 11.68 -3.83
C TRP A 21 -5.17 11.09 -4.86
N THR A 22 -5.43 11.82 -5.94
CA THR A 22 -6.44 11.49 -6.97
C THR A 22 -5.87 10.88 -8.25
N SER A 23 -4.56 10.99 -8.50
CA SER A 23 -3.96 10.59 -9.78
C SER A 23 -3.96 9.08 -10.03
N HIS A 24 -4.19 8.27 -8.99
CA HIS A 24 -4.16 6.81 -9.07
C HIS A 24 -5.37 6.20 -8.32
N PRO A 25 -6.56 6.16 -8.95
CA PRO A 25 -7.67 5.36 -8.45
C PRO A 25 -7.28 3.89 -8.33
N PHE A 26 -7.90 3.18 -7.39
CA PHE A 26 -7.63 1.76 -7.16
C PHE A 26 -8.94 0.99 -6.93
N THR A 27 -8.91 -0.30 -7.22
CA THR A 27 -10.10 -1.17 -7.16
C THR A 27 -9.99 -2.15 -6.01
N SER A 28 -11.05 -2.28 -5.22
CA SER A 28 -11.20 -3.37 -4.26
C SER A 28 -12.06 -4.48 -4.84
N HIS A 29 -11.79 -5.71 -4.40
CA HIS A 29 -12.54 -6.91 -4.73
C HIS A 29 -13.05 -7.53 -3.42
N PRO A 30 -14.24 -7.13 -2.92
CA PRO A 30 -14.72 -7.52 -1.60
C PRO A 30 -14.95 -9.04 -1.46
N SER A 31 -15.38 -9.69 -2.55
CA SER A 31 -15.52 -11.14 -2.65
C SER A 31 -15.43 -11.58 -4.11
N SER A 32 -15.25 -12.89 -4.35
CA SER A 32 -15.29 -13.48 -5.69
C SER A 32 -16.66 -13.37 -6.38
N SER A 33 -17.72 -13.14 -5.62
CA SER A 33 -19.11 -13.06 -6.07
C SER A 33 -19.65 -11.63 -6.19
N SER A 34 -18.89 -10.61 -5.80
CA SER A 34 -19.31 -9.20 -5.83
C SER A 34 -18.61 -8.42 -6.93
N SER A 35 -19.29 -7.40 -7.46
CA SER A 35 -18.71 -6.49 -8.43
C SER A 35 -17.53 -5.72 -7.82
N PRO A 36 -16.43 -5.53 -8.56
CA PRO A 36 -15.32 -4.70 -8.12
C PRO A 36 -15.76 -3.25 -7.85
N ILE A 37 -15.14 -2.61 -6.86
CA ILE A 37 -15.44 -1.22 -6.49
C ILE A 37 -14.18 -0.38 -6.68
N THR A 38 -14.24 0.62 -7.56
CA THR A 38 -13.15 1.56 -7.77
C THR A 38 -13.31 2.80 -6.88
N PHE A 39 -12.25 3.12 -6.14
CA PHE A 39 -12.14 4.29 -5.28
C PHE A 39 -11.19 5.31 -5.91
N LYS A 40 -11.64 6.57 -5.99
CA LYS A 40 -10.85 7.68 -6.53
C LYS A 40 -9.65 8.04 -5.64
N THR A 41 -9.82 7.90 -4.33
CA THR A 41 -8.79 8.20 -3.33
C THR A 41 -8.94 7.26 -2.13
N ALA A 42 -7.91 7.17 -1.29
CA ALA A 42 -7.98 6.38 -0.07
C ALA A 42 -8.98 6.97 0.96
N GLU A 43 -9.26 8.27 0.93
CA GLU A 43 -10.39 8.89 1.65
C GLU A 43 -11.74 8.31 1.24
N HIS A 44 -11.98 8.05 -0.06
CA HIS A 44 -13.22 7.40 -0.51
C HIS A 44 -13.36 6.00 0.09
N TYR A 45 -12.28 5.22 0.08
CA TYR A 45 -12.26 3.89 0.69
C TYR A 45 -12.55 3.98 2.20
N MET A 46 -11.80 4.83 2.93
CA MET A 46 -11.93 4.96 4.38
C MET A 46 -13.35 5.33 4.80
N MET A 47 -13.95 6.34 4.16
CA MET A 47 -15.30 6.78 4.55
C MET A 47 -16.38 5.80 4.09
N HIS A 48 -16.19 5.12 2.95
CA HIS A 48 -17.10 4.05 2.51
C HIS A 48 -17.09 2.88 3.51
N ALA A 49 -15.90 2.41 3.89
CA ALA A 49 -15.75 1.37 4.91
C ALA A 49 -16.32 1.80 6.26
N LYS A 50 -16.13 3.06 6.67
CA LYS A 50 -16.77 3.63 7.86
C LYS A 50 -18.30 3.55 7.78
N ALA A 51 -18.90 3.94 6.67
CA ALA A 51 -20.35 3.87 6.49
C ALA A 51 -20.86 2.42 6.56
N LEU A 52 -20.13 1.45 5.99
CA LEU A 52 -20.47 0.03 6.12
C LEU A 52 -20.34 -0.48 7.56
N LEU A 53 -19.30 -0.06 8.29
CA LEU A 53 -19.06 -0.45 9.68
C LEU A 53 -20.24 -0.11 10.60
N PHE A 54 -20.89 1.04 10.34
CA PHE A 54 -22.04 1.53 11.09
C PHE A 54 -23.39 1.31 10.39
N SER A 55 -23.42 0.39 9.42
CA SER A 55 -24.64 -0.05 8.73
C SER A 55 -25.42 1.10 8.06
N ASP A 56 -24.71 2.03 7.43
CA ASP A 56 -25.28 3.16 6.68
C ASP A 56 -25.04 3.03 5.16
N PRO A 57 -25.80 2.17 4.46
CA PRO A 57 -25.63 1.94 3.03
C PRO A 57 -25.95 3.17 2.17
N GLU A 58 -26.81 4.07 2.63
CA GLU A 58 -27.15 5.31 1.93
C GLU A 58 -25.93 6.24 1.83
N VAL A 59 -25.23 6.43 2.95
CA VAL A 59 -24.00 7.23 2.98
C VAL A 59 -22.88 6.50 2.22
N ALA A 60 -22.76 5.18 2.34
CA ALA A 60 -21.78 4.40 1.57
C ALA A 60 -21.94 4.62 0.05
N LEU A 61 -23.17 4.49 -0.48
CA LEU A 61 -23.45 4.74 -1.90
C LEU A 61 -23.19 6.19 -2.30
N SER A 62 -23.51 7.15 -1.42
CA SER A 62 -23.26 8.57 -1.66
C SER A 62 -21.76 8.90 -1.75
N ILE A 63 -20.94 8.21 -0.95
CA ILE A 63 -19.48 8.33 -0.98
C ILE A 63 -18.90 7.83 -2.31
N LEU A 64 -19.37 6.69 -2.83
CA LEU A 64 -18.92 6.17 -4.12
C LEU A 64 -19.26 7.12 -5.29
N LYS A 65 -20.39 7.82 -5.20
CA LYS A 65 -20.82 8.79 -6.22
C LYS A 65 -20.09 10.13 -6.13
N ALA A 66 -19.47 10.45 -5.00
CA ALA A 66 -18.79 11.73 -4.81
C ALA A 66 -17.60 11.90 -5.77
N SER A 67 -17.38 13.13 -6.23
CA SER A 67 -16.27 13.46 -7.14
C SER A 67 -15.00 13.89 -6.42
N HIS A 68 -15.10 14.39 -5.19
CA HIS A 68 -14.00 15.05 -4.50
C HIS A 68 -13.88 14.58 -3.05
N PRO A 69 -12.65 14.29 -2.54
CA PRO A 69 -12.45 13.89 -1.14
C PRO A 69 -13.02 14.86 -0.09
N ARG A 70 -13.13 16.16 -0.40
CA ARG A 70 -13.77 17.13 0.52
C ARG A 70 -15.24 16.79 0.78
N LYS A 71 -15.99 16.41 -0.27
CA LYS A 71 -17.40 16.00 -0.13
C LYS A 71 -17.50 14.66 0.59
N VAL A 72 -16.60 13.72 0.28
CA VAL A 72 -16.52 12.42 0.97
C VAL A 72 -16.31 12.59 2.47
N LYS A 73 -15.33 13.41 2.87
CA LYS A 73 -15.07 13.71 4.29
C LYS A 73 -16.28 14.33 4.97
N SER A 74 -17.03 15.19 4.27
CA SER A 74 -18.29 15.73 4.79
C SER A 74 -19.35 14.65 4.96
N LEU A 75 -19.52 13.74 3.99
CA LEU A 75 -20.47 12.62 4.08
C LEU A 75 -20.10 11.66 5.22
N GLY A 76 -18.81 11.38 5.41
CA GLY A 76 -18.31 10.52 6.49
C GLY A 76 -18.55 11.05 7.91
N ARG A 77 -18.83 12.35 8.06
CA ARG A 77 -19.30 12.97 9.32
C ARG A 77 -20.79 12.78 9.56
N CYS A 78 -21.55 12.44 8.53
CA CYS A 78 -23.00 12.23 8.57
C CYS A 78 -23.38 10.75 8.67
N VAL A 79 -22.41 9.84 8.83
CA VAL A 79 -22.67 8.40 9.01
C VAL A 79 -23.54 8.20 10.25
N LYS A 80 -24.69 7.55 10.06
CA LYS A 80 -25.62 7.18 11.14
C LYS A 80 -25.00 6.11 12.04
N ASN A 81 -25.49 6.01 13.27
CA ASN A 81 -25.06 5.02 14.27
C ASN A 81 -23.55 5.02 14.55
N PHE A 82 -22.89 6.17 14.37
CA PHE A 82 -21.47 6.29 14.63
C PHE A 82 -21.17 6.05 16.11
N ASP A 83 -20.30 5.09 16.37
CA ASP A 83 -19.75 4.81 17.68
C ASP A 83 -18.23 5.08 17.67
N GLU A 84 -17.79 5.94 18.58
CA GLU A 84 -16.40 6.42 18.60
C GLU A 84 -15.43 5.34 19.06
N GLU A 85 -15.80 4.54 20.04
CA GLU A 85 -14.94 3.46 20.57
C GLU A 85 -14.68 2.41 19.50
N ARG A 86 -15.74 1.90 18.88
CA ARG A 86 -15.66 0.96 17.76
C ARG A 86 -14.92 1.56 16.56
N TRP A 87 -15.10 2.85 16.29
CA TRP A 87 -14.31 3.50 15.23
C TRP A 87 -12.82 3.54 15.59
N ASN A 88 -12.48 3.84 16.84
CA ASN A 88 -11.09 3.87 17.28
C ASN A 88 -10.42 2.51 17.20
N GLU A 89 -11.16 1.43 17.43
CA GLU A 89 -10.69 0.04 17.27
C GLU A 89 -10.44 -0.32 15.78
N GLU A 90 -11.34 0.06 14.87
CA GLU A 90 -11.27 -0.40 13.47
C GLU A 90 -10.54 0.55 12.51
N ARG A 91 -10.41 1.85 12.84
CA ARG A 91 -9.96 2.88 11.87
C ARG A 91 -8.58 2.63 11.30
N GLU A 92 -7.63 2.17 12.12
CA GLU A 92 -6.25 1.94 11.68
C GLU A 92 -6.19 0.75 10.71
N ARG A 93 -6.92 -0.33 11.01
CA ARG A 93 -7.08 -1.48 10.11
C ARG A 93 -7.69 -1.04 8.77
N ILE A 94 -8.79 -0.29 8.80
CA ILE A 94 -9.48 0.20 7.60
C ILE A 94 -8.54 1.07 6.75
N VAL A 95 -7.83 2.03 7.36
CA VAL A 95 -6.91 2.90 6.62
C VAL A 95 -5.70 2.13 6.10
N ARG A 96 -5.19 1.13 6.83
CA ARG A 96 -4.14 0.24 6.34
C ARG A 96 -4.57 -0.55 5.12
N GLU A 97 -5.75 -1.16 5.14
CA GLU A 97 -6.31 -1.91 4.01
C GLU A 97 -6.48 -1.02 2.77
N GLY A 98 -7.03 0.19 2.94
CA GLY A 98 -7.18 1.16 1.86
C GLY A 98 -5.84 1.60 1.25
N ASN A 99 -4.82 1.81 2.08
CA ASN A 99 -3.49 2.16 1.61
C ASN A 99 -2.79 0.97 0.94
N LEU A 100 -2.93 -0.25 1.45
CA LEU A 100 -2.41 -1.45 0.77
C LEU A 100 -3.00 -1.58 -0.63
N LEU A 101 -4.31 -1.41 -0.79
CA LEU A 101 -4.96 -1.43 -2.10
C LEU A 101 -4.41 -0.34 -3.02
N LYS A 102 -4.27 0.90 -2.52
CA LYS A 102 -3.71 2.02 -3.27
C LYS A 102 -2.29 1.75 -3.77
N PHE A 103 -1.40 1.32 -2.87
CA PHE A 103 0.00 1.12 -3.20
C PHE A 103 0.26 -0.17 -3.97
N ARG A 104 -0.57 -1.21 -3.83
CA ARG A 104 -0.49 -2.42 -4.70
C ARG A 104 -1.00 -2.17 -6.11
N ALA A 105 -1.90 -1.19 -6.30
CA ALA A 105 -2.49 -0.90 -7.62
C ALA A 105 -1.55 -0.16 -8.58
N SER A 106 -0.45 0.42 -8.10
CA SER A 106 0.52 1.16 -8.93
C SER A 106 1.94 0.86 -8.51
N ASP A 107 2.72 0.25 -9.41
CA ASP A 107 4.14 -0.01 -9.19
C ASP A 107 4.91 1.29 -8.94
N GLU A 108 4.55 2.39 -9.60
CA GLU A 108 5.15 3.70 -9.36
C GLU A 108 4.94 4.13 -7.89
N LEU A 109 3.70 4.09 -7.40
CA LEU A 109 3.41 4.49 -6.02
C LEU A 109 4.06 3.55 -5.02
N ARG A 110 4.04 2.24 -5.29
CA ARG A 110 4.71 1.22 -4.48
C ARG A 110 6.18 1.57 -4.31
N GLN A 111 6.89 1.77 -5.42
CA GLN A 111 8.31 2.09 -5.40
C GLN A 111 8.60 3.43 -4.72
N LYS A 112 7.75 4.45 -4.91
CA LYS A 112 7.88 5.72 -4.18
C LYS A 112 7.77 5.54 -2.66
N LEU A 113 6.85 4.70 -2.18
CA LEU A 113 6.72 4.41 -0.76
C LEU A 113 7.91 3.62 -0.22
N LEU A 114 8.36 2.58 -0.93
CA LEU A 114 9.54 1.80 -0.54
C LEU A 114 10.81 2.67 -0.51
N ALA A 115 10.98 3.59 -1.47
CA ALA A 115 12.09 4.55 -1.52
C ALA A 115 12.10 5.56 -0.37
N THR A 116 11.06 5.61 0.48
CA THR A 116 11.15 6.36 1.74
C THR A 116 12.16 5.72 2.70
N GLY A 117 12.49 4.44 2.52
CA GLY A 117 13.44 3.68 3.35
C GLY A 117 13.01 3.67 4.81
N GLU A 118 13.94 3.78 5.74
CA GLU A 118 13.65 3.82 7.18
C GLU A 118 13.23 5.21 7.70
N ARG A 119 12.92 6.17 6.81
CA ARG A 119 12.50 7.51 7.26
C ARG A 119 11.13 7.45 7.92
N GLU A 120 10.99 8.20 9.01
CA GLU A 120 9.70 8.43 9.66
C GLU A 120 8.79 9.21 8.72
N LEU A 121 7.56 8.73 8.51
CA LEU A 121 6.54 9.44 7.74
C LEU A 121 5.63 10.22 8.71
N VAL A 122 5.48 11.52 8.47
CA VAL A 122 4.75 12.42 9.36
C VAL A 122 3.71 13.21 8.58
N GLU A 123 2.42 12.91 8.81
CA GLU A 123 1.31 13.72 8.30
C GLU A 123 1.27 15.04 9.08
N ALA A 124 1.90 16.05 8.50
CA ALA A 124 2.04 17.39 9.04
C ALA A 124 0.80 18.26 8.75
N SER A 125 -0.37 17.72 9.08
CA SER A 125 -1.62 18.47 9.03
C SER A 125 -1.75 19.38 10.26
N PRO A 126 -1.88 20.71 10.09
CA PRO A 126 -2.10 21.63 11.21
C PRO A 126 -3.52 21.52 11.80
N MET A 127 -4.44 20.86 11.09
CA MET A 127 -5.86 20.79 11.45
C MET A 127 -6.29 19.41 11.96
N ASP A 128 -5.40 18.42 11.93
CA ASP A 128 -5.71 17.04 12.30
C ASP A 128 -4.69 16.53 13.32
N ARG A 129 -5.16 16.23 14.53
CA ARG A 129 -4.34 15.69 15.63
C ARG A 129 -4.53 14.18 15.84
N ILE A 130 -5.38 13.54 15.04
CA ILE A 130 -5.56 12.08 15.07
C ILE A 130 -4.73 11.47 13.95
N TRP A 131 -5.03 11.80 12.71
CA TRP A 131 -4.29 11.28 11.57
C TRP A 131 -2.96 12.00 11.37
N GLY A 132 -2.89 13.28 11.75
CA GLY A 132 -1.69 14.09 11.69
C GLY A 132 -1.15 14.54 13.05
N ILE A 133 -0.13 15.39 13.01
CA ILE A 133 0.57 15.90 14.20
C ILE A 133 0.06 17.25 14.71
N GLY A 134 -0.85 17.93 14.01
CA GLY A 134 -1.35 19.25 14.42
C GLY A 134 -0.36 20.41 14.19
N PHE A 135 0.63 20.24 13.32
CA PHE A 135 1.58 21.27 12.87
C PHE A 135 1.78 21.17 11.36
N SER A 136 1.96 22.31 10.67
CA SER A 136 2.24 22.33 9.23
C SER A 136 3.65 21.79 8.91
N PRO A 137 3.93 21.38 7.66
CA PRO A 137 5.25 20.84 7.29
C PRO A 137 6.41 21.78 7.61
N GLU A 138 6.20 23.09 7.54
CA GLU A 138 7.23 24.11 7.80
C GLU A 138 7.53 24.25 9.29
N ARG A 139 6.53 24.05 10.15
CA ARG A 139 6.66 24.20 11.62
C ARG A 139 7.02 22.89 12.32
N ALA A 140 6.65 21.76 11.72
CA ALA A 140 6.82 20.45 12.32
C ALA A 140 8.27 20.12 12.75
N PRO A 141 9.34 20.40 11.94
CA PRO A 141 10.72 20.11 12.32
C PRO A 141 11.20 20.81 13.60
N GLY A 142 10.69 22.01 13.89
CA GLY A 142 11.07 22.80 15.06
C GLY A 142 10.09 22.68 16.23
N SER A 143 9.05 21.86 16.11
CA SER A 143 8.01 21.73 17.13
C SER A 143 8.34 20.64 18.16
N ASP A 144 7.87 20.83 19.39
CA ASP A 144 8.01 19.81 20.44
C ASP A 144 7.12 18.59 20.13
N ARG A 145 7.75 17.43 19.94
CA ARG A 145 7.06 16.15 19.65
C ARG A 145 6.05 15.76 20.73
N ARG A 146 6.23 16.18 21.99
CA ARG A 146 5.24 15.95 23.07
C ARG A 146 3.91 16.67 22.82
N ARG A 147 3.90 17.70 21.96
CA ARG A 147 2.72 18.48 21.58
C ARG A 147 2.05 17.95 20.32
N TRP A 148 2.61 16.92 19.69
CA TRP A 148 2.08 16.36 18.45
C TRP A 148 0.76 15.63 18.71
N GLY A 149 -0.06 15.59 17.67
CA GLY A 149 -1.12 14.60 17.54
C GLY A 149 -0.58 13.18 17.34
N LEU A 150 -1.47 12.24 17.09
CA LEU A 150 -1.15 10.81 17.09
C LEU A 150 -0.37 10.35 15.85
N ASN A 151 -0.39 11.12 14.76
CA ASN A 151 0.23 10.78 13.47
C ASN A 151 -0.16 9.38 12.97
N LEU A 152 -1.43 8.98 13.13
CA LEU A 152 -1.84 7.62 12.77
C LEU A 152 -1.63 7.32 11.29
N LEU A 153 -1.78 8.31 10.40
CA LEU A 153 -1.58 8.07 8.97
C LEU A 153 -0.11 7.77 8.67
N GLY A 154 0.81 8.52 9.26
CA GLY A 154 2.24 8.27 9.13
C GLY A 154 2.62 6.86 9.61
N LYS A 155 2.10 6.45 10.77
CA LYS A 155 2.31 5.09 11.32
C LYS A 155 1.78 4.00 10.39
N VAL A 156 0.53 4.13 9.95
CA VAL A 156 -0.10 3.17 9.02
C VAL A 156 0.68 3.09 7.71
N LEU A 157 1.16 4.20 7.14
CA LEU A 157 1.95 4.18 5.91
C LEU A 157 3.29 3.46 6.09
N MET A 158 3.92 3.57 7.27
CA MET A 158 5.14 2.82 7.58
C MET A 158 4.86 1.32 7.75
N GLU A 159 3.72 0.93 8.32
CA GLU A 159 3.29 -0.48 8.34
C GLU A 159 3.04 -1.02 6.93
N VAL A 160 2.33 -0.25 6.10
CA VAL A 160 2.09 -0.59 4.68
C VAL A 160 3.42 -0.75 3.93
N ARG A 161 4.39 0.13 4.17
CA ARG A 161 5.74 0.03 3.61
C ARG A 161 6.42 -1.28 3.99
N ALA A 162 6.37 -1.66 5.27
CA ALA A 162 6.97 -2.90 5.75
C ALA A 162 6.35 -4.14 5.06
N ILE A 163 5.02 -4.20 4.98
CA ILE A 163 4.31 -5.29 4.29
C ILE A 163 4.73 -5.37 2.81
N LEU A 164 4.78 -4.23 2.11
CA LEU A 164 5.14 -4.20 0.69
C LEU A 164 6.61 -4.54 0.42
N GLN A 165 7.49 -4.27 1.39
CA GLN A 165 8.89 -4.66 1.35
C GLN A 165 9.03 -6.17 1.51
N GLU A 166 8.35 -6.78 2.48
CA GLU A 166 8.32 -8.24 2.65
C GLU A 166 7.80 -8.94 1.38
N GLU A 167 6.76 -8.39 0.76
CA GLU A 167 6.26 -8.89 -0.53
C GLU A 167 7.30 -8.79 -1.66
N GLU A 168 8.14 -7.75 -1.68
CA GLU A 168 9.20 -7.60 -2.68
C GLU A 168 10.35 -8.58 -2.43
N ASP A 169 10.80 -8.69 -1.19
CA ASP A 169 11.87 -9.59 -0.80
C ASP A 169 11.52 -11.05 -1.11
N GLU A 170 10.27 -11.45 -0.86
CA GLU A 170 9.79 -12.80 -1.18
C GLU A 170 9.70 -13.02 -2.69
N ARG A 171 9.24 -12.03 -3.47
CA ARG A 171 9.26 -12.12 -4.95
C ARG A 171 10.68 -12.31 -5.48
N GLU A 172 11.63 -11.51 -4.99
CA GLU A 172 13.03 -11.62 -5.38
C GLU A 172 13.65 -12.97 -4.97
N ARG A 173 13.29 -13.49 -3.80
CA ARG A 173 13.72 -14.81 -3.34
C ARG A 173 13.19 -15.91 -4.25
N ILE A 174 11.90 -15.88 -4.59
CA ILE A 174 11.26 -16.84 -5.49
C ILE A 174 11.94 -16.79 -6.88
N ASP A 175 12.20 -15.60 -7.40
CA ASP A 175 12.79 -15.43 -8.73
C ASP A 175 14.25 -15.91 -8.78
N ARG A 176 15.04 -15.65 -7.74
CA ARG A 176 16.39 -16.23 -7.60
C ARG A 176 16.37 -17.75 -7.58
N GLN A 177 15.44 -18.36 -6.83
CA GLN A 177 15.29 -19.81 -6.80
C GLN A 177 14.89 -20.41 -8.15
N LYS A 178 13.97 -19.75 -8.87
CA LYS A 178 13.57 -20.16 -10.22
C LYS A 178 14.72 -20.10 -11.22
N LYS A 179 15.56 -19.05 -11.17
CA LYS A 179 16.75 -18.92 -12.02
C LYS A 179 17.76 -20.05 -11.76
N SER A 180 18.12 -20.27 -10.50
CA SER A 180 19.04 -21.36 -10.12
C SER A 180 18.54 -22.75 -10.53
N ARG A 181 17.23 -23.04 -10.34
CA ARG A 181 16.64 -24.31 -10.79
C ARG A 181 16.66 -24.48 -12.31
N LYS A 182 16.52 -23.39 -13.07
CA LYS A 182 16.56 -23.41 -14.53
C LYS A 182 17.98 -23.62 -15.05
N GLU A 183 18.99 -23.07 -14.38
CA GLU A 183 20.41 -23.25 -14.69
C GLU A 183 20.85 -24.70 -14.44
N LYS A 184 20.56 -25.26 -13.26
CA LYS A 184 20.87 -26.68 -12.98
C LYS A 184 20.25 -27.65 -14.00
N ARG A 185 18.99 -27.42 -14.37
CA ARG A 185 18.31 -28.23 -15.41
C ARG A 185 18.91 -28.09 -16.82
N ARG A 186 19.65 -27.01 -17.10
CA ARG A 186 20.37 -26.84 -18.36
C ARG A 186 21.70 -27.59 -18.30
N GLU A 187 22.44 -27.44 -17.21
CA GLU A 187 23.69 -28.16 -16.96
C GLU A 187 23.49 -29.68 -17.02
N GLU A 188 22.49 -30.23 -16.31
CA GLU A 188 22.17 -31.67 -16.33
C GLU A 188 21.79 -32.18 -17.75
N LYS A 189 21.19 -31.33 -18.58
CA LYS A 189 20.83 -31.70 -19.97
C LYS A 189 22.02 -31.66 -20.92
N ASP A 190 22.95 -30.74 -20.69
CA ASP A 190 24.17 -30.62 -21.48
C ASP A 190 25.17 -31.73 -21.09
N GLU A 191 25.24 -32.12 -19.81
CA GLU A 191 26.00 -33.28 -19.32
C GLU A 191 25.44 -34.61 -19.86
N GLY A 192 24.12 -34.83 -19.80
CA GLY A 192 23.49 -36.05 -20.33
C GLY A 192 23.61 -36.23 -21.85
N ARG A 193 23.73 -35.13 -22.61
CA ARG A 193 24.02 -35.18 -24.06
C ARG A 193 25.48 -35.50 -24.37
N GLY A 194 26.40 -35.20 -23.45
CA GLY A 194 27.83 -35.53 -23.59
C GLY A 194 28.09 -37.03 -23.46
N GLU A 195 27.38 -37.71 -22.56
CA GLU A 195 27.52 -39.16 -22.31
C GLU A 195 26.90 -40.03 -23.42
N GLU A 196 25.72 -39.67 -23.95
CA GLU A 196 25.11 -40.39 -25.10
C GLU A 196 25.96 -40.30 -26.39
N ALA A 197 26.72 -39.22 -26.55
CA ALA A 197 27.59 -39.01 -27.71
C ALA A 197 28.91 -39.80 -27.62
N SER A 198 29.37 -40.19 -26.41
CA SER A 198 30.54 -41.06 -26.24
C SER A 198 30.23 -42.55 -26.46
N ASP A 199 29.04 -43.01 -26.09
CA ASP A 199 28.67 -44.44 -26.19
C ASP A 199 28.37 -44.89 -27.64
N SER A 200 28.03 -43.95 -28.52
CA SER A 200 27.75 -44.23 -29.94
C SER A 200 29.01 -44.37 -30.82
N LYS A 201 30.22 -44.18 -30.27
CA LYS A 201 31.49 -44.28 -31.03
C LYS A 201 32.21 -45.62 -30.91
N ASP A 202 31.86 -46.48 -29.95
CA ASP A 202 32.54 -47.76 -29.74
C ASP A 202 31.99 -48.94 -30.58
N VAL A 203 30.91 -48.76 -31.35
CA VAL A 203 30.27 -49.86 -32.12
C VAL A 203 30.72 -49.92 -33.60
N ARG A 204 31.77 -49.19 -34.02
CA ARG A 204 32.22 -49.17 -35.45
C ARG A 204 33.68 -49.53 -35.67
N GLY A 205 34.25 -50.40 -34.83
CA GLY A 205 35.65 -50.77 -34.94
C GLY A 205 35.91 -52.23 -34.66
N GLU A 206 35.36 -53.15 -35.44
CA GLU A 206 35.92 -54.51 -35.59
C GLU A 206 35.40 -55.09 -36.92
N SER A 207 36.33 -55.29 -37.86
CA SER A 207 36.17 -55.97 -39.15
C SER A 207 37.30 -56.97 -39.30
#